data_AF-A0A8C6WFL9-F1
#
_entry.id   AF-A0A8C6WFL9-F1
#
_cell.length_a   1.000
_cell.length_b   1.000
_cell.length_c   1.000
_cell.angle_alpha   90.00
_cell.angle_beta   90.00
_cell.angle_gamma   90.00
#
_symmetry.space_group_name_H-M   'P 1'
#
loop_
_entity.id
_entity.type
_entity.pdbx_description
1 polymer ?
#
loop_
_entity_poly.entity_id
_entity_poly.type
_entity_poly.pdbx_seq_one_letter_code
_entity_poly.pdbx_strand_id
1 'polypeptide(L)'
;VSHLYGFGLMDAESMVKEAVRWKQVPLQHVCAEEARIIYPGSEMTFVHETTGCVGRPLEHVAYVEHVIVRVTITHHHRGNLYIKLLSPSGTKSELLAHRPLDNSSEGFQNWEFMTTHCWGEKARGRWTLKIKDISSKSSNLAELGALKKWSLVIYGTAKHPYHVHHRSVRSVEPLMKIFWKNIMVRLCDQECTSDGCEGPGPNQCVMCLHFFLKFKNNTRLCVSECPKGFWGDRRRCKRCFATCESCTGSRSDQCTSCQPGQHLTEGTNTCTTSCGEGYYLDHDASLCRKCSENCLKCTSFSICTECKLDTRQLSSIQLMFLCLTYLWNNQNLCHGTTGPGVESCKNCVEGYLMEEWKCVHSCSAGFYDTNDCEECHSDCVTCHGPGDNDCVLCEEGKTLENGMCVFDHEACPLKTYRSGETHTFMSTANPTVCL
;
A
#
# COMPACT_ATOMS: atom_id res chain seq x y z
N VAL A 1 7.14 2.78 29.03
CA VAL A 1 8.28 3.00 29.93
C VAL A 1 8.12 2.07 31.12
N SER A 2 9.09 1.20 31.36
CA SER A 2 9.14 0.33 32.54
C SER A 2 9.64 1.12 33.74
N HIS A 3 9.04 0.90 34.91
CA HIS A 3 9.51 1.49 36.17
C HIS A 3 10.87 0.94 36.63
N LEU A 4 11.32 -0.19 36.09
CA LEU A 4 12.59 -0.85 36.44
C LEU A 4 13.68 -0.63 35.38
N TYR A 5 13.29 -0.60 34.11
CA TYR A 5 14.22 -0.61 32.97
C TYR A 5 14.06 0.58 32.04
N GLY A 6 13.21 1.55 32.39
CA GLY A 6 12.99 2.76 31.58
C GLY A 6 12.49 2.44 30.16
N PHE A 7 13.23 2.90 29.16
CA PHE A 7 12.96 2.63 27.75
C PHE A 7 13.57 1.32 27.23
N GLY A 8 14.26 0.55 28.07
CA GLY A 8 14.98 -0.67 27.66
C GLY A 8 16.32 -0.36 27.00
N LEU A 9 16.85 -1.32 26.23
CA LEU A 9 18.09 -1.17 25.48
C LEU A 9 17.87 -0.22 24.29
N MET A 10 18.61 0.89 24.26
CA MET A 10 18.52 1.92 23.22
C MET A 10 19.68 1.78 22.23
N ASP A 11 19.39 1.83 20.93
CA ASP A 11 20.39 1.82 19.86
C ASP A 11 20.88 3.26 19.60
N ALA A 12 22.08 3.56 20.10
CA ALA A 12 22.68 4.87 19.98
C ALA A 12 22.97 5.27 18.51
N GLU A 13 23.32 4.32 17.64
CA GLU A 13 23.62 4.61 16.24
C GLU A 13 22.34 5.04 15.50
N SER A 14 21.27 4.29 15.68
CA SER A 14 19.96 4.63 15.12
C SER A 14 19.44 5.98 15.65
N MET A 15 19.62 6.26 16.94
CA MET A 15 19.24 7.55 17.52
C MET A 15 20.00 8.73 16.89
N VAL A 16 21.31 8.59 16.64
CA VAL A 16 22.10 9.65 15.98
C VAL A 16 21.68 9.82 14.53
N LYS A 17 21.41 8.74 13.79
CA LYS A 17 20.91 8.79 12.41
C LYS A 17 19.55 9.51 12.32
N GLU A 18 18.64 9.22 13.24
CA GLU A 18 17.34 9.90 13.31
C GLU A 18 17.47 11.38 13.72
N ALA A 19 18.41 11.70 14.62
CA ALA A 19 18.65 13.08 15.05
C ALA A 19 19.01 14.03 13.89
N VAL A 20 19.71 13.53 12.85
CA VAL A 20 20.05 14.32 11.65
C VAL A 20 18.80 14.74 10.86
N ARG A 21 17.75 13.91 10.86
CA ARG A 21 16.49 14.16 10.14
C ARG A 21 15.39 14.74 11.03
N TRP A 22 15.68 14.91 12.31
CA TRP A 22 14.71 15.36 13.29
C TRP A 22 14.28 16.78 13.02
N LYS A 23 12.98 16.97 12.78
CA LYS A 23 12.38 18.30 12.66
C LYS A 23 12.09 18.84 14.05
N GLN A 24 12.58 20.05 14.31
CA GLN A 24 12.29 20.73 15.56
C GLN A 24 10.77 20.93 15.71
N VAL A 25 10.30 20.73 16.94
CA VAL A 25 8.92 21.07 17.32
C VAL A 25 8.77 22.59 17.40
N PRO A 26 7.54 23.13 17.38
CA PRO A 26 7.29 24.55 17.58
C PRO A 26 7.89 25.10 18.88
N LEU A 27 8.04 26.42 18.95
CA LEU A 27 8.61 27.09 20.13
C LEU A 27 7.86 26.73 21.42
N GLN A 28 8.62 26.39 22.46
CA GLN A 28 8.11 26.08 23.78
C GLN A 28 7.68 27.37 24.51
N HIS A 29 6.50 27.33 25.09
CA HIS A 29 5.88 28.33 25.94
C HIS A 29 5.68 27.74 27.35
N VAL A 30 5.53 28.61 28.35
CA VAL A 30 5.32 28.22 29.75
C VAL A 30 4.06 28.89 30.27
N CYS A 31 3.12 28.08 30.76
CA CYS A 31 1.91 28.53 31.45
C CYS A 31 1.98 28.11 32.91
N ALA A 32 2.20 29.07 33.81
CA ALA A 32 2.26 28.85 35.25
C ALA A 32 0.98 29.36 35.91
N GLU A 33 0.25 28.47 36.59
CA GLU A 33 -0.96 28.82 37.33
C GLU A 33 -0.79 28.37 38.79
N GLU A 34 -0.87 29.33 39.72
CA GLU A 34 -0.82 29.04 41.16
C GLU A 34 -2.17 28.55 41.65
N ALA A 35 -2.16 27.47 42.43
CA ALA A 35 -3.34 26.95 43.07
C ALA A 35 -3.35 27.32 44.57
N ARG A 36 -4.56 27.44 45.13
CA ARG A 36 -4.78 27.96 46.49
C ARG A 36 -4.19 27.03 47.57
N ILE A 37 -3.91 27.61 48.74
CA ILE A 37 -3.52 26.93 50.00
C ILE A 37 -4.69 26.05 50.48
N ILE A 38 -4.42 24.82 50.94
CA ILE A 38 -5.48 23.89 51.38
C ILE A 38 -5.11 23.21 52.70
N TYR A 39 -6.12 22.88 53.50
CA TYR A 39 -5.99 22.32 54.85
C TYR A 39 -6.18 20.78 54.85
N PRO A 40 -5.76 20.07 55.92
CA PRO A 40 -5.47 18.62 55.90
C PRO A 40 -6.68 17.69 55.65
N GLY A 41 -6.41 16.55 55.00
CA GLY A 41 -7.30 15.40 54.85
C GLY A 41 -6.52 14.14 54.45
N SER A 42 -7.06 12.94 54.74
CA SER A 42 -6.39 11.64 54.53
C SER A 42 -6.20 11.27 53.05
N GLU A 43 -7.18 11.59 52.21
CA GLU A 43 -7.09 11.56 50.75
C GLU A 43 -7.58 12.90 50.21
N MET A 44 -6.67 13.65 49.62
CA MET A 44 -6.98 14.96 49.07
C MET A 44 -6.97 14.88 47.55
N THR A 45 -8.10 15.24 46.94
CA THR A 45 -8.24 15.38 45.49
C THR A 45 -8.43 16.86 45.17
N PHE A 46 -7.46 17.45 44.50
CA PHE A 46 -7.46 18.84 44.08
C PHE A 46 -7.72 18.93 42.59
N VAL A 47 -8.64 19.80 42.22
CA VAL A 47 -9.04 20.01 40.84
C VAL A 47 -8.68 21.42 40.46
N HIS A 48 -7.87 21.58 39.42
CA HIS A 48 -7.48 22.87 38.86
C HIS A 48 -7.91 22.94 37.41
N GLU A 49 -8.69 23.95 37.07
CA GLU A 49 -9.15 24.19 35.70
C GLU A 49 -8.24 25.22 35.06
N THR A 50 -7.46 24.78 34.07
CA THR A 50 -6.54 25.67 33.35
C THR A 50 -7.09 26.04 32.00
N THR A 51 -6.79 27.26 31.57
CA THR A 51 -7.07 27.72 30.21
C THR A 51 -5.92 27.48 29.25
N GLY A 52 -4.77 26.98 29.74
CA GLY A 52 -3.52 26.95 28.98
C GLY A 52 -3.02 28.36 28.66
N CYS A 53 -3.29 29.34 29.53
CA CYS A 53 -2.90 30.73 29.38
C CYS A 53 -3.33 31.36 28.04
N VAL A 54 -4.48 30.95 27.48
CA VAL A 54 -4.97 31.41 26.16
C VAL A 54 -5.11 32.93 26.03
N GLY A 55 -5.31 33.65 27.14
CA GLY A 55 -5.37 35.11 27.17
C GLY A 55 -4.02 35.82 27.05
N ARG A 56 -2.89 35.09 27.08
CA ARG A 56 -1.53 35.62 27.04
C ARG A 56 -0.73 34.94 25.93
N PRO A 57 -0.64 35.53 24.72
CA PRO A 57 -0.07 34.85 23.55
C PRO A 57 1.34 34.27 23.72
N LEU A 58 2.19 34.93 24.51
CA LEU A 58 3.58 34.50 24.79
C LEU A 58 3.68 33.37 25.82
N GLU A 59 2.65 33.20 26.65
CA GLU A 59 2.57 32.15 27.68
C GLU A 59 1.60 31.03 27.25
N HIS A 60 0.92 31.18 26.12
CA HIS A 60 -0.14 30.28 25.70
C HIS A 60 0.43 28.90 25.34
N VAL A 61 0.01 27.89 26.10
CA VAL A 61 0.28 26.49 25.80
C VAL A 61 -1.02 25.83 25.35
N ALA A 62 -1.04 25.33 24.12
CA ALA A 62 -2.16 24.56 23.60
C ALA A 62 -1.93 23.05 23.77
N TYR A 63 -0.70 22.60 23.52
CA TYR A 63 -0.27 21.21 23.57
C TYR A 63 0.86 21.04 24.59
N VAL A 64 0.70 20.08 25.49
CA VAL A 64 1.62 19.83 26.59
C VAL A 64 2.87 19.10 26.09
N GLU A 65 4.04 19.48 26.56
CA GLU A 65 5.27 18.69 26.44
C GLU A 65 5.56 17.99 27.76
N HIS A 66 5.61 18.77 28.83
CA HIS A 66 5.77 18.26 30.18
C HIS A 66 5.10 19.18 31.20
N VAL A 67 4.85 18.63 32.38
CA VAL A 67 4.20 19.35 33.47
C VAL A 67 5.04 19.23 34.71
N ILE A 68 5.16 20.34 35.43
CA ILE A 68 5.76 20.40 36.76
C ILE A 68 4.66 20.71 37.77
N VAL A 69 4.53 19.85 38.78
CA VAL A 69 3.72 20.07 39.97
C VAL A 69 4.65 20.47 41.10
N ARG A 70 4.57 21.72 41.55
CA ARG A 70 5.33 22.22 42.69
C ARG A 70 4.51 22.04 43.95
N VAL A 71 5.06 21.46 45.00
CA VAL A 71 4.36 21.29 46.29
C VAL A 71 5.23 21.64 47.49
N THR A 72 4.57 22.17 48.50
CA THR A 72 5.12 22.28 49.85
C THR A 72 4.24 21.45 50.78
N ILE A 73 4.74 20.32 51.28
CA ILE A 73 4.02 19.37 52.14
C ILE A 73 4.81 19.15 53.42
N THR A 74 4.17 19.32 54.57
CA THR A 74 4.74 18.91 55.87
C THR A 74 4.21 17.52 56.23
N HIS A 75 5.06 16.56 56.58
CA HIS A 75 4.63 15.20 56.92
C HIS A 75 5.68 14.50 57.80
N HIS A 76 5.25 13.69 58.79
CA HIS A 76 6.18 13.03 59.73
C HIS A 76 7.02 11.91 59.08
N HIS A 77 6.40 11.12 58.20
CA HIS A 77 7.06 10.11 57.36
C HIS A 77 6.73 10.31 55.89
N ARG A 78 7.46 11.19 55.20
CA ARG A 78 7.10 11.57 53.81
C ARG A 78 7.08 10.40 52.82
N GLY A 79 7.75 9.28 53.13
CA GLY A 79 7.71 8.06 52.34
C GLY A 79 6.32 7.44 52.21
N ASN A 80 5.41 7.73 53.15
CA ASN A 80 4.02 7.27 53.13
C ASN A 80 3.12 8.04 52.14
N LEU A 81 3.61 9.15 51.60
CA LEU A 81 2.89 9.97 50.64
C LEU A 81 2.87 9.33 49.26
N TYR A 82 1.71 9.43 48.62
CA TYR A 82 1.46 8.97 47.28
C TYR A 82 0.83 10.07 46.44
N ILE A 83 1.50 10.50 45.36
CA ILE A 83 1.07 11.64 44.55
C ILE A 83 0.81 11.19 43.11
N LYS A 84 -0.40 11.46 42.63
CA LYS A 84 -0.82 11.22 41.24
C LYS A 84 -1.35 12.51 40.61
N LEU A 85 -1.06 12.69 39.33
CA LEU A 85 -1.65 13.73 38.50
C LEU A 85 -2.48 13.09 37.39
N LEU A 86 -3.69 13.61 37.17
CA LEU A 86 -4.54 13.27 36.04
C LEU A 86 -4.66 14.49 35.11
N SER A 87 -4.33 14.30 33.84
CA SER A 87 -4.47 15.34 32.81
C SER A 87 -5.91 15.49 32.31
N PRO A 88 -6.24 16.57 31.58
CA PRO A 88 -7.54 16.77 30.95
C PRO A 88 -7.92 15.66 29.96
N SER A 89 -6.93 15.04 29.31
CA SER A 89 -7.15 13.92 28.38
C SER A 89 -7.24 12.54 29.07
N GLY A 90 -7.09 12.49 30.41
CA GLY A 90 -7.27 11.28 31.21
C GLY A 90 -5.98 10.50 31.50
N THR A 91 -4.82 11.03 31.13
CA THR A 91 -3.52 10.39 31.39
C THR A 91 -3.17 10.49 32.86
N LYS A 92 -2.85 9.34 33.46
CA LYS A 92 -2.49 9.21 34.86
C LYS A 92 -0.97 9.16 34.98
N SER A 93 -0.40 10.16 35.64
CA SER A 93 1.03 10.23 35.98
C SER A 93 1.20 9.94 37.48
N GLU A 94 2.02 8.96 37.81
CA GLU A 94 2.48 8.74 39.19
C GLU A 94 3.71 9.60 39.44
N LEU A 95 3.53 10.65 40.24
CA LEU A 95 4.58 11.64 40.53
C LEU A 95 5.43 11.24 41.74
N LEU A 96 4.82 10.54 42.70
CA LEU A 96 5.50 10.01 43.87
C LEU A 96 4.87 8.67 44.26
N ALA A 97 5.69 7.62 44.18
CA ALA A 97 5.34 6.30 44.69
C ALA A 97 5.59 6.20 46.21
N HIS A 98 4.94 5.23 46.85
CA HIS A 98 5.20 4.88 48.24
C HIS A 98 6.64 4.38 48.41
N ARG A 99 7.35 4.92 49.41
CA ARG A 99 8.76 4.58 49.70
C ARG A 99 8.88 4.18 51.18
N PRO A 100 8.71 2.89 51.52
CA PRO A 100 8.64 2.40 52.90
C PRO A 100 9.87 2.76 53.77
N LEU A 101 11.03 2.96 53.14
CA LEU A 101 12.30 3.24 53.80
C LEU A 101 12.58 4.75 53.95
N ASP A 102 11.75 5.63 53.40
CA ASP A 102 11.89 7.09 53.53
C ASP A 102 11.07 7.61 54.72
N ASN A 103 11.68 7.54 55.92
CA ASN A 103 11.05 7.97 57.17
C ASN A 103 11.29 9.45 57.50
N SER A 104 11.81 10.25 56.57
CA SER A 104 12.14 11.67 56.79
C SER A 104 10.91 12.51 57.13
N SER A 105 11.09 13.42 58.10
CA SER A 105 10.09 14.38 58.59
C SER A 105 10.22 15.78 57.97
N GLU A 106 11.20 16.00 57.09
CA GLU A 106 11.40 17.30 56.41
C GLU A 106 10.24 17.63 55.45
N GLY A 107 9.50 16.60 55.03
CA GLY A 107 8.44 16.72 54.03
C GLY A 107 8.99 17.08 52.66
N PHE A 108 8.29 17.96 51.96
CA PHE A 108 8.64 18.54 50.67
C PHE A 108 8.54 20.06 50.75
N GLN A 109 9.59 20.78 50.35
CA GLN A 109 9.65 22.24 50.37
C GLN A 109 9.85 22.76 48.95
N ASN A 110 8.83 23.39 48.37
CA ASN A 110 8.83 23.85 46.98
C ASN A 110 9.38 22.78 46.00
N TRP A 111 9.00 21.52 46.24
CA TRP A 111 9.54 20.38 45.52
C TRP A 111 8.85 20.24 44.17
N GLU A 112 9.63 20.02 43.11
CA GLU A 112 9.15 19.93 41.74
C GLU A 112 9.02 18.46 41.30
N PHE A 113 7.79 18.01 41.09
CA PHE A 113 7.52 16.73 40.46
C PHE A 113 7.21 16.92 38.98
N MET A 114 7.98 16.29 38.09
CA MET A 114 7.82 16.39 36.65
C MET A 114 7.17 15.14 36.06
N THR A 115 6.36 15.31 35.01
CA THR A 115 5.92 14.22 34.13
C THR A 115 5.91 14.63 32.67
N THR A 116 6.34 13.72 31.79
CA THR A 116 6.26 13.82 30.32
C THR A 116 5.18 12.91 29.73
N HIS A 117 4.44 12.18 30.57
CA HIS A 117 3.46 11.17 30.12
C HIS A 117 2.29 11.78 29.32
N CYS A 118 2.03 13.08 29.46
CA CYS A 118 0.97 13.81 28.80
C CYS A 118 1.43 14.60 27.57
N TRP A 119 2.57 14.23 26.97
CA TRP A 119 3.08 14.86 25.75
C TRP A 119 2.05 14.85 24.61
N GLY A 120 1.84 16.00 23.97
CA GLY A 120 0.90 16.23 22.88
C GLY A 120 -0.55 16.42 23.32
N GLU A 121 -0.88 16.28 24.60
CA GLU A 121 -2.24 16.46 25.10
C GLU A 121 -2.66 17.93 25.14
N LYS A 122 -3.97 18.19 25.17
CA LYS A 122 -4.45 19.57 25.33
C LYS A 122 -4.14 20.08 26.73
N ALA A 123 -3.46 21.21 26.82
CA ALA A 123 -3.16 21.85 28.10
C ALA A 123 -4.42 22.35 28.80
N ARG A 124 -5.36 22.93 28.03
CA ARG A 124 -6.64 23.43 28.53
C ARG A 124 -7.53 22.30 29.05
N GLY A 125 -8.08 22.51 30.23
CA GLY A 125 -9.08 21.66 30.84
C GLY A 125 -8.80 21.36 32.31
N ARG A 126 -9.35 20.25 32.79
CA ARG A 126 -9.35 19.91 34.20
C ARG A 126 -8.18 19.02 34.58
N TRP A 127 -7.23 19.55 35.35
CA TRP A 127 -6.14 18.80 35.97
C TRP A 127 -6.52 18.37 37.37
N THR A 128 -6.24 17.12 37.73
CA THR A 128 -6.54 16.59 39.07
C THR A 128 -5.28 16.08 39.76
N LEU A 129 -4.88 16.74 40.84
CA LEU A 129 -3.82 16.30 41.74
C LEU A 129 -4.43 15.48 42.87
N LYS A 130 -3.98 14.24 43.03
CA LYS A 130 -4.39 13.36 44.14
C LYS A 130 -3.20 13.09 45.03
N ILE A 131 -3.37 13.38 46.32
CA ILE A 131 -2.39 13.09 47.36
C ILE A 131 -3.05 12.17 48.38
N LYS A 132 -2.43 11.02 48.63
CA LYS A 132 -2.89 10.02 49.59
C LYS A 132 -1.79 9.74 50.60
N ASP A 133 -2.16 9.64 51.87
CA ASP A 133 -1.29 9.16 52.94
C ASP A 133 -1.68 7.71 53.29
N ILE A 134 -0.71 6.79 53.21
CA ILE A 134 -0.91 5.37 53.50
C ILE A 134 -1.00 5.11 55.02
N SER A 135 -0.48 6.03 55.85
CA SER A 135 -0.49 5.94 57.32
C SER A 135 -1.83 6.35 57.94
N SER A 136 -2.82 6.76 57.13
CA SER A 136 -4.09 7.37 57.58
C SER A 136 -5.04 6.44 58.35
N LYS A 137 -4.58 5.25 58.77
CA LYS A 137 -5.30 4.37 59.70
C LYS A 137 -5.03 4.74 61.17
N SER A 138 -4.10 5.65 61.43
CA SER A 138 -3.83 6.22 62.76
C SER A 138 -4.89 7.26 63.12
N SER A 139 -5.54 7.10 64.27
CA SER A 139 -6.57 8.01 64.81
C SER A 139 -6.03 9.40 65.23
N ASN A 140 -4.71 9.62 65.12
CA ASN A 140 -4.05 10.83 65.58
C ASN A 140 -3.96 11.89 64.47
N LEU A 141 -4.69 12.99 64.64
CA LEU A 141 -4.63 14.15 63.72
C LEU A 141 -3.22 14.78 63.60
N ALA A 142 -2.37 14.60 64.60
CA ALA A 142 -1.01 15.16 64.65
C ALA A 142 -0.01 14.45 63.72
N GLU A 143 -0.30 13.24 63.27
CA GLU A 143 0.55 12.46 62.35
C GLU A 143 0.18 12.69 60.88
N LEU A 144 -0.96 13.35 60.60
CA LEU A 144 -1.42 13.63 59.25
C LEU A 144 -0.60 14.75 58.63
N GLY A 145 -0.03 14.50 57.44
CA GLY A 145 0.64 15.57 56.70
C GLY A 145 -0.32 16.63 56.14
N ALA A 146 0.22 17.79 55.82
CA ALA A 146 -0.52 18.93 55.30
C ALA A 146 0.14 19.51 54.04
N LEU A 147 -0.64 19.70 52.98
CA LEU A 147 -0.21 20.42 51.77
C LEU A 147 -0.36 21.93 51.99
N LYS A 148 0.76 22.64 52.18
CA LYS A 148 0.76 24.10 52.42
C LYS A 148 0.57 24.90 51.14
N LYS A 149 1.24 24.55 50.06
CA LYS A 149 1.18 25.24 48.77
C LYS A 149 1.29 24.24 47.64
N TRP A 150 0.58 24.49 46.54
CA TRP A 150 0.89 23.82 45.29
C TRP A 150 0.69 24.72 44.07
N SER A 151 1.38 24.42 42.98
CA SER A 151 1.16 25.06 41.69
C SER A 151 1.38 24.09 40.54
N LEU A 152 0.75 24.41 39.41
CA LEU A 152 0.84 23.65 38.17
C LEU A 152 1.54 24.53 37.13
N VAL A 153 2.68 24.05 36.62
CA VAL A 153 3.41 24.70 35.54
C VAL A 153 3.39 23.77 34.33
N ILE A 154 2.82 24.26 33.24
CA ILE A 154 2.65 23.51 31.99
C ILE A 154 3.63 24.08 30.97
N TYR A 155 4.47 23.21 30.43
CA TYR A 155 5.36 23.53 29.32
C TYR A 155 4.81 22.90 28.05
N GLY A 156 4.91 23.63 26.94
CA GLY A 156 4.63 23.05 25.62
C GLY A 156 4.38 24.09 24.56
N THR A 157 3.60 23.77 23.53
CA THR A 157 3.55 24.58 22.32
C THR A 157 2.16 25.17 22.07
N ALA A 158 2.10 26.36 21.46
CA ALA A 158 0.85 26.97 21.00
C ALA A 158 0.29 26.29 19.72
N LYS A 159 1.14 25.62 18.95
CA LYS A 159 0.80 24.88 17.72
C LYS A 159 1.04 23.39 17.93
N HIS A 160 0.31 22.54 17.20
CA HIS A 160 0.50 21.09 17.32
C HIS A 160 1.94 20.70 16.97
N PRO A 161 2.62 19.86 17.78
CA PRO A 161 4.05 19.56 17.61
C PRO A 161 4.36 18.75 16.34
N TYR A 162 3.35 18.14 15.72
CA TYR A 162 3.49 17.41 14.45
C TYR A 162 2.73 18.12 13.33
N HIS A 163 3.38 18.29 12.17
CA HIS A 163 2.75 18.82 10.96
C HIS A 163 1.79 17.77 10.38
N VAL A 164 0.48 18.06 10.46
CA VAL A 164 -0.54 17.26 9.78
C VAL A 164 -0.63 17.74 8.34
N HIS A 165 -0.18 16.94 7.38
CA HIS A 165 -0.49 17.15 5.97
C HIS A 165 -1.98 16.89 5.75
N HIS A 166 -2.80 17.93 5.81
CA HIS A 166 -4.18 17.88 5.32
C HIS A 166 -4.16 17.74 3.80
N ARG A 167 -4.37 16.52 3.27
CA ARG A 167 -4.93 16.37 1.93
C ARG A 167 -6.41 16.74 2.02
N SER A 168 -6.75 17.87 1.44
CA SER A 168 -8.12 18.37 1.30
C SER A 168 -8.96 17.39 0.47
N VAL A 169 -9.86 16.66 1.11
CA VAL A 169 -11.04 16.13 0.41
C VAL A 169 -12.09 17.23 0.44
N ARG A 170 -12.53 17.65 -0.74
CA ARG A 170 -13.47 18.76 -0.97
C ARG A 170 -14.85 18.46 -0.35
N SER A 171 -15.40 19.51 0.26
CA SER A 171 -16.83 19.87 0.37
C SER A 171 -17.83 18.87 0.96
N VAL A 172 -18.25 19.09 2.22
CA VAL A 172 -19.61 19.56 2.61
C VAL A 172 -19.52 20.25 3.98
N GLU A 173 -20.06 21.46 4.10
CA GLU A 173 -20.27 22.26 5.33
C GLU A 173 -21.79 22.30 5.67
N PRO A 174 -22.27 22.87 6.78
CA PRO A 174 -21.93 22.63 8.19
C PRO A 174 -23.21 22.44 9.06
N LEU A 175 -23.11 21.64 10.14
CA LEU A 175 -23.78 21.81 11.46
C LEU A 175 -24.08 20.46 12.12
N MET A 176 -23.15 20.00 12.96
CA MET A 176 -23.43 19.56 14.32
C MET A 176 -22.11 19.29 15.05
N LYS A 177 -21.58 20.37 15.64
CA LYS A 177 -20.78 20.28 16.87
C LYS A 177 -21.70 19.74 17.97
N ILE A 178 -21.63 18.45 18.30
CA ILE A 178 -22.03 17.86 19.60
C ILE A 178 -21.22 16.55 19.78
N PHE A 179 -20.36 16.55 20.80
CA PHE A 179 -19.90 15.40 21.61
C PHE A 179 -18.90 14.34 21.05
N TRP A 180 -17.61 14.62 21.30
CA TRP A 180 -16.45 13.74 21.65
C TRP A 180 -16.07 12.52 20.80
N LYS A 181 -14.79 12.44 20.37
CA LYS A 181 -13.75 11.59 20.97
C LYS A 181 -12.42 11.63 20.19
N ASN A 182 -11.33 11.78 20.93
CA ASN A 182 -10.04 11.10 20.71
C ASN A 182 -9.41 11.05 22.11
N ILE A 183 -9.90 10.25 23.08
CA ILE A 183 -9.53 8.84 23.29
C ILE A 183 -8.46 8.38 22.31
N MET A 184 -7.25 8.12 22.82
CA MET A 184 -6.32 7.19 22.18
C MET A 184 -6.99 5.81 22.15
N VAL A 185 -7.88 5.64 21.19
CA VAL A 185 -8.30 4.32 20.75
C VAL A 185 -7.04 3.80 20.07
N ARG A 186 -6.52 2.66 20.54
CA ARG A 186 -5.57 1.91 19.73
C ARG A 186 -6.33 1.55 18.46
N LEU A 187 -6.15 2.32 17.38
CA LEU A 187 -6.69 1.93 16.10
C LEU A 187 -5.88 0.71 15.69
N CYS A 188 -6.54 -0.42 15.82
CA CYS A 188 -6.11 -1.63 15.17
C CYS A 188 -6.08 -1.39 13.67
N ASP A 189 -5.23 -2.13 12.98
CA ASP A 189 -5.32 -2.20 11.54
C ASP A 189 -6.77 -2.51 11.12
N GLN A 190 -7.22 -1.94 10.00
CA GLN A 190 -8.57 -2.15 9.48
C GLN A 190 -8.89 -3.63 9.21
N GLU A 191 -7.84 -4.46 9.04
CA GLU A 191 -7.97 -5.90 8.87
C GLU A 191 -8.05 -6.69 10.20
N CYS A 192 -8.13 -6.02 11.36
CA CYS A 192 -8.38 -6.65 12.64
C CYS A 192 -9.88 -6.70 12.97
N THR A 193 -10.36 -7.78 13.61
CA THR A 193 -11.72 -7.83 14.17
C THR A 193 -11.86 -6.99 15.45
N SER A 194 -13.09 -6.84 15.94
CA SER A 194 -13.42 -6.17 17.20
C SER A 194 -12.81 -6.83 18.45
N ASP A 195 -12.20 -8.01 18.33
CA ASP A 195 -11.50 -8.72 19.42
C ASP A 195 -10.20 -8.01 19.86
N GLY A 196 -9.76 -7.02 19.09
CA GLY A 196 -8.65 -6.14 19.42
C GLY A 196 -7.33 -6.52 18.75
N CYS A 197 -6.31 -5.75 19.06
CA CYS A 197 -4.97 -5.85 18.49
C CYS A 197 -3.91 -5.54 19.55
N GLU A 198 -2.75 -6.15 19.39
CA GLU A 198 -1.57 -5.92 20.21
C GLU A 198 -0.82 -4.64 19.76
N GLY A 199 -1.05 -4.19 18.52
CA GLY A 199 -0.54 -2.95 17.97
C GLY A 199 -1.21 -2.55 16.64
N PRO A 200 -0.81 -1.43 16.03
CA PRO A 200 -1.48 -0.85 14.87
C PRO A 200 -1.19 -1.57 13.55
N GLY A 201 -0.23 -2.51 13.52
CA GLY A 201 0.14 -3.21 12.30
C GLY A 201 -0.81 -4.37 11.94
N PRO A 202 -0.96 -4.71 10.65
CA PRO A 202 -1.82 -5.81 10.17
C PRO A 202 -1.34 -7.20 10.61
N ASN A 203 -0.11 -7.31 11.12
CA ASN A 203 0.45 -8.53 11.71
C ASN A 203 0.26 -8.63 13.24
N GLN A 204 -0.36 -7.62 13.86
CA GLN A 204 -0.54 -7.51 15.30
C GLN A 204 -2.01 -7.63 15.73
N CYS A 205 -2.91 -8.02 14.81
CA CYS A 205 -4.30 -8.33 15.14
C CYS A 205 -4.38 -9.58 16.01
N VAL A 206 -5.32 -9.62 16.97
CA VAL A 206 -5.66 -10.85 17.71
C VAL A 206 -6.41 -11.83 16.80
N MET A 207 -7.31 -11.32 15.96
CA MET A 207 -8.00 -12.04 14.89
C MET A 207 -8.13 -11.16 13.64
N CYS A 208 -8.01 -11.77 12.46
CA CYS A 208 -8.17 -11.08 11.19
C CYS A 208 -9.64 -11.03 10.77
N LEU A 209 -10.06 -9.88 10.24
CA LEU A 209 -11.40 -9.63 9.72
C LEU A 209 -11.71 -10.55 8.53
N HIS A 210 -10.84 -10.53 7.53
CA HIS A 210 -10.97 -11.31 6.30
C HIS A 210 -10.06 -12.55 6.30
N PHE A 211 -8.83 -12.43 5.80
CA PHE A 211 -7.90 -13.54 5.66
C PHE A 211 -6.61 -13.33 6.45
N PHE A 212 -5.97 -14.43 6.84
CA PHE A 212 -4.62 -14.41 7.39
C PHE A 212 -3.64 -15.20 6.52
N LEU A 213 -2.45 -14.64 6.36
CA LEU A 213 -1.31 -15.25 5.69
C LEU A 213 -0.28 -15.68 6.74
N LYS A 214 0.16 -16.95 6.68
CA LYS A 214 1.13 -17.51 7.62
C LYS A 214 2.50 -17.67 6.95
N PHE A 215 3.52 -17.06 7.54
CA PHE A 215 4.90 -17.17 7.08
C PHE A 215 5.66 -18.30 7.79
N LYS A 216 6.81 -18.72 7.24
CA LYS A 216 7.65 -19.80 7.79
C LYS A 216 8.19 -19.51 9.19
N ASN A 217 8.33 -18.24 9.55
CA ASN A 217 8.73 -17.73 10.87
C ASN A 217 7.57 -17.71 11.90
N ASN A 218 6.44 -18.36 11.60
CA ASN A 218 5.20 -18.33 12.38
C ASN A 218 4.53 -16.96 12.55
N THR A 219 4.93 -15.92 11.82
CA THR A 219 4.19 -14.65 11.83
C THR A 219 2.92 -14.75 11.00
N ARG A 220 1.86 -14.09 11.45
CA ARG A 220 0.59 -13.93 10.73
C ARG A 220 0.43 -12.51 10.23
N LEU A 221 -0.13 -12.35 9.04
CA LEU A 221 -0.46 -11.05 8.44
C LEU A 221 -1.93 -11.07 8.01
N CYS A 222 -2.71 -10.12 8.49
CA CYS A 222 -4.10 -9.95 8.06
C CYS A 222 -4.15 -9.18 6.74
N VAL A 223 -4.97 -9.67 5.81
CA VAL A 223 -5.16 -9.08 4.48
C VAL A 223 -6.64 -9.15 4.10
N SER A 224 -7.13 -8.13 3.42
CA SER A 224 -8.51 -8.07 2.88
C SER A 224 -8.73 -9.13 1.80
N GLU A 225 -7.72 -9.34 0.96
CA GLU A 225 -7.70 -10.30 -0.13
C GLU A 225 -6.38 -11.07 -0.17
N CYS A 226 -6.43 -12.32 -0.63
CA CYS A 226 -5.21 -13.11 -0.74
C CYS A 226 -4.37 -12.60 -1.92
N PRO A 227 -3.06 -12.36 -1.71
CA PRO A 227 -2.16 -11.91 -2.77
C PRO A 227 -2.00 -12.97 -3.85
N LYS A 228 -1.49 -12.56 -5.02
CA LYS A 228 -1.20 -13.44 -6.16
C LYS A 228 -0.44 -14.71 -5.71
N GLY A 229 -0.86 -15.85 -6.24
CA GLY A 229 -0.38 -17.19 -5.87
C GLY A 229 -1.03 -17.78 -4.62
N PHE A 230 -2.03 -17.12 -4.03
CA PHE A 230 -2.80 -17.63 -2.90
C PHE A 230 -4.31 -17.49 -3.13
N TRP A 231 -5.08 -18.39 -2.52
CA TRP A 231 -6.54 -18.37 -2.51
C TRP A 231 -7.08 -18.45 -1.08
N GLY A 232 -8.28 -17.93 -0.88
CA GLY A 232 -8.92 -17.87 0.43
C GLY A 232 -9.69 -19.15 0.78
N ASP A 233 -9.26 -19.86 1.84
CA ASP A 233 -9.97 -21.00 2.41
C ASP A 233 -10.29 -20.76 3.89
N ARG A 234 -11.57 -20.64 4.25
CA ARG A 234 -12.04 -20.46 5.65
C ARG A 234 -11.19 -19.45 6.44
N ARG A 235 -11.00 -18.24 5.87
CA ARG A 235 -10.17 -17.12 6.40
C ARG A 235 -8.66 -17.33 6.40
N ARG A 236 -8.14 -18.36 5.74
CA ARG A 236 -6.69 -18.57 5.58
C ARG A 236 -6.32 -18.48 4.11
N CYS A 237 -5.27 -17.72 3.80
CA CYS A 237 -4.68 -17.76 2.48
C CYS A 237 -3.85 -19.04 2.32
N LYS A 238 -4.27 -19.93 1.43
CA LYS A 238 -3.56 -21.14 1.03
C LYS A 238 -2.90 -20.94 -0.32
N ARG A 239 -1.76 -21.59 -0.55
CA ARG A 239 -1.02 -21.45 -1.80
C ARG A 239 -1.77 -22.12 -2.96
N CYS A 240 -1.75 -21.48 -4.12
CA CYS A 240 -2.14 -22.10 -5.37
C CYS A 240 -1.19 -23.23 -5.77
N PHE A 241 -1.62 -24.07 -6.71
CA PHE A 241 -0.73 -25.03 -7.36
C PHE A 241 0.39 -24.28 -8.11
N ALA A 242 1.58 -24.89 -8.21
CA ALA A 242 2.81 -24.20 -8.60
C ALA A 242 2.78 -23.55 -10.00
N THR A 243 1.96 -24.10 -10.92
CA THR A 243 1.80 -23.60 -12.29
C THR A 243 0.84 -22.41 -12.39
N CYS A 244 0.14 -22.07 -11.32
CA CYS A 244 -0.96 -21.11 -11.35
C CYS A 244 -0.56 -19.79 -10.68
N GLU A 245 -0.94 -18.68 -11.30
CA GLU A 245 -0.77 -17.34 -10.74
C GLU A 245 -1.97 -16.97 -9.87
N SER A 246 -3.18 -17.31 -10.31
CA SER A 246 -4.42 -17.15 -9.53
C SER A 246 -5.23 -18.45 -9.57
N CYS A 247 -5.92 -18.77 -8.47
CA CYS A 247 -6.65 -20.02 -8.34
C CYS A 247 -7.87 -19.89 -7.42
N THR A 248 -8.84 -20.80 -7.58
CA THR A 248 -9.98 -20.99 -6.67
C THR A 248 -9.73 -22.11 -5.66
N GLY A 249 -8.63 -22.86 -5.80
CA GLY A 249 -8.28 -23.96 -4.93
C GLY A 249 -6.83 -24.42 -5.08
N SER A 250 -6.41 -25.39 -4.26
CA SER A 250 -5.02 -25.86 -4.22
C SER A 250 -4.66 -26.89 -5.29
N ARG A 251 -5.64 -27.37 -6.06
CA ARG A 251 -5.42 -28.39 -7.08
C ARG A 251 -5.03 -27.76 -8.42
N SER A 252 -4.41 -28.56 -9.29
CA SER A 252 -3.94 -28.12 -10.60
C SER A 252 -5.07 -27.79 -11.59
N ASP A 253 -6.28 -28.26 -11.34
CA ASP A 253 -7.52 -28.08 -12.13
C ASP A 253 -8.41 -26.93 -11.60
N GLN A 254 -7.87 -26.07 -10.73
CA GLN A 254 -8.61 -25.00 -10.05
C GLN A 254 -7.99 -23.63 -10.31
N CYS A 255 -7.36 -23.44 -11.47
CA CYS A 255 -6.61 -22.23 -11.79
C CYS A 255 -7.44 -21.25 -12.62
N THR A 256 -7.27 -19.97 -12.35
CA THR A 256 -7.94 -18.87 -13.06
C THR A 256 -6.98 -18.06 -13.90
N SER A 257 -5.69 -18.05 -13.55
CA SER A 257 -4.60 -17.53 -14.39
C SER A 257 -3.32 -18.33 -14.17
N CYS A 258 -2.45 -18.34 -15.19
CA CYS A 258 -1.23 -19.14 -15.20
C CYS A 258 0.02 -18.28 -15.03
N GLN A 259 1.10 -18.90 -14.56
CA GLN A 259 2.41 -18.25 -14.49
C GLN A 259 2.92 -17.89 -15.91
N PRO A 260 3.82 -16.89 -16.04
CA PRO A 260 4.39 -16.52 -17.34
C PRO A 260 4.97 -17.74 -18.10
N GLY A 261 4.64 -17.84 -19.38
CA GLY A 261 5.04 -18.98 -20.23
C GLY A 261 4.13 -20.22 -20.13
N GLN A 262 2.98 -20.12 -19.46
CA GLN A 262 1.97 -21.18 -19.41
C GLN A 262 0.60 -20.66 -19.83
N HIS A 263 -0.21 -21.55 -20.38
CA HIS A 263 -1.52 -21.27 -20.96
C HIS A 263 -2.62 -22.01 -20.21
N LEU A 264 -3.73 -21.31 -19.96
CA LEU A 264 -4.88 -21.86 -19.24
C LEU A 264 -5.73 -22.69 -20.20
N THR A 265 -6.10 -23.91 -19.80
CA THR A 265 -6.94 -24.79 -20.62
C THR A 265 -8.42 -24.58 -20.31
N GLU A 266 -9.18 -24.19 -21.33
CA GLU A 266 -10.62 -23.98 -21.25
C GLU A 266 -11.34 -25.28 -20.84
N GLY A 267 -12.20 -25.20 -19.82
CA GLY A 267 -12.99 -26.32 -19.31
C GLY A 267 -12.30 -27.19 -18.24
N THR A 268 -10.98 -27.40 -18.32
CA THR A 268 -10.24 -28.12 -17.27
C THR A 268 -9.58 -27.21 -16.23
N ASN A 269 -9.43 -25.91 -16.55
CA ASN A 269 -8.81 -24.91 -15.68
C ASN A 269 -7.40 -25.30 -15.22
N THR A 270 -6.66 -25.99 -16.10
CA THR A 270 -5.28 -26.43 -15.86
C THR A 270 -4.30 -25.56 -16.65
N CYS A 271 -3.17 -25.24 -16.01
CA CYS A 271 -2.08 -24.49 -16.63
C CYS A 271 -1.05 -25.45 -17.24
N THR A 272 -0.78 -25.29 -18.53
CA THR A 272 0.18 -26.14 -19.29
C THR A 272 1.07 -25.27 -20.18
N THR A 273 2.29 -25.73 -20.47
CA THR A 273 3.22 -25.02 -21.36
C THR A 273 2.87 -25.19 -22.84
N SER A 274 2.15 -26.25 -23.18
CA SER A 274 1.70 -26.57 -24.54
C SER A 274 0.30 -27.17 -24.48
N CYS A 275 -0.63 -26.66 -25.28
CA CYS A 275 -1.99 -27.20 -25.36
C CYS A 275 -1.93 -28.68 -25.78
N GLY A 276 -2.50 -29.56 -24.98
CA GLY A 276 -2.53 -31.01 -25.24
C GLY A 276 -3.45 -31.38 -26.41
N GLU A 277 -3.55 -32.67 -26.71
CA GLU A 277 -4.43 -33.17 -27.77
C GLU A 277 -5.89 -32.74 -27.55
N GLY A 278 -6.53 -32.29 -28.62
CA GLY A 278 -7.89 -31.76 -28.65
C GLY A 278 -8.02 -30.29 -28.30
N TYR A 279 -6.91 -29.56 -28.11
CA TYR A 279 -6.88 -28.13 -27.82
C TYR A 279 -5.86 -27.38 -28.69
N TYR A 280 -6.15 -26.11 -29.02
CA TYR A 280 -5.22 -25.21 -29.72
C TYR A 280 -4.96 -23.96 -28.90
N LEU A 281 -3.81 -23.33 -29.12
CA LEU A 281 -3.44 -22.08 -28.48
C LEU A 281 -4.07 -20.91 -29.23
N ASP A 282 -4.95 -20.18 -28.55
CA ASP A 282 -5.45 -18.89 -29.00
C ASP A 282 -4.44 -17.80 -28.60
N HIS A 283 -3.76 -17.20 -29.58
CA HIS A 283 -2.73 -16.19 -29.36
C HIS A 283 -3.30 -14.87 -28.84
N ASP A 284 -4.53 -14.52 -29.22
CA ASP A 284 -5.19 -13.27 -28.80
C ASP A 284 -5.59 -13.33 -27.33
N ALA A 285 -6.04 -14.50 -26.86
CA ALA A 285 -6.50 -14.71 -25.49
C ALA A 285 -5.48 -15.41 -24.57
N SER A 286 -4.35 -15.89 -25.11
CA SER A 286 -3.37 -16.75 -24.41
C SER A 286 -4.01 -17.96 -23.71
N LEU A 287 -5.06 -18.53 -24.32
CA LEU A 287 -5.92 -19.58 -23.77
C LEU A 287 -5.89 -20.83 -24.66
N CYS A 288 -5.82 -22.02 -24.08
CA CYS A 288 -5.99 -23.27 -24.82
C CYS A 288 -7.49 -23.58 -24.97
N ARG A 289 -8.04 -23.41 -26.18
CA ARG A 289 -9.44 -23.70 -26.48
C ARG A 289 -9.62 -25.06 -27.12
N LYS A 290 -10.81 -25.65 -26.95
CA LYS A 290 -11.12 -26.97 -27.50
C LYS A 290 -11.26 -26.91 -29.02
N CYS A 291 -10.70 -27.90 -29.71
CA CYS A 291 -10.93 -28.11 -31.14
C CYS A 291 -12.41 -28.47 -31.42
N SER A 292 -12.85 -28.27 -32.67
CA SER A 292 -14.16 -28.73 -33.15
C SER A 292 -14.37 -30.23 -32.92
N GLU A 293 -15.63 -30.67 -32.86
CA GLU A 293 -15.98 -32.08 -32.66
C GLU A 293 -15.28 -32.97 -33.69
N ASN A 294 -14.75 -34.11 -33.22
CA ASN A 294 -13.98 -35.09 -34.01
C ASN A 294 -12.56 -34.65 -34.42
N CYS A 295 -12.04 -33.53 -33.91
CA CYS A 295 -10.67 -33.10 -34.16
C CYS A 295 -9.72 -33.41 -32.98
N LEU A 296 -8.59 -34.06 -33.26
CA LEU A 296 -7.51 -34.43 -32.33
C LEU A 296 -6.42 -33.36 -32.23
N LYS A 297 -6.02 -32.72 -33.34
CA LYS A 297 -5.12 -31.56 -33.32
C LYS A 297 -5.64 -30.49 -34.26
N CYS A 298 -5.61 -29.24 -33.84
CA CYS A 298 -6.09 -28.11 -34.62
C CYS A 298 -5.19 -26.89 -34.42
N THR A 299 -5.17 -25.98 -35.40
CA THR A 299 -4.50 -24.67 -35.28
C THR A 299 -5.48 -23.55 -34.93
N SER A 300 -6.76 -23.75 -35.22
CA SER A 300 -7.87 -22.88 -34.81
C SER A 300 -9.13 -23.70 -34.58
N PHE A 301 -10.22 -23.09 -34.12
CA PHE A 301 -11.51 -23.78 -33.96
C PHE A 301 -11.99 -24.48 -35.25
N SER A 302 -11.72 -23.87 -36.42
CA SER A 302 -12.19 -24.34 -37.73
C SER A 302 -11.15 -25.12 -38.54
N ILE A 303 -9.87 -25.07 -38.16
CA ILE A 303 -8.78 -25.70 -38.92
C ILE A 303 -8.22 -26.91 -38.15
N CYS A 304 -8.67 -28.10 -38.56
CA CYS A 304 -8.25 -29.37 -38.00
C CYS A 304 -7.07 -29.97 -38.78
N THR A 305 -5.98 -30.32 -38.08
CA THR A 305 -4.79 -30.95 -38.67
C THR A 305 -4.77 -32.48 -38.46
N GLU A 306 -5.49 -33.01 -37.47
CA GLU A 306 -5.54 -34.43 -37.16
C GLU A 306 -6.90 -34.80 -36.56
N CYS A 307 -7.59 -35.83 -37.07
CA CYS A 307 -8.95 -36.22 -36.63
C CYS A 307 -8.92 -37.33 -35.54
N LYS A 308 -9.89 -37.31 -34.60
CA LYS A 308 -10.01 -38.32 -33.54
C LYS A 308 -10.72 -39.58 -34.07
N LEU A 309 -9.99 -40.69 -34.21
CA LEU A 309 -10.53 -41.97 -34.65
C LEU A 309 -11.13 -42.73 -33.45
N ASP A 310 -12.42 -42.58 -33.16
CA ASP A 310 -13.09 -43.40 -32.14
C ASP A 310 -13.53 -44.75 -32.74
N THR A 311 -12.80 -45.82 -32.41
CA THR A 311 -13.01 -47.18 -32.96
C THR A 311 -14.08 -48.01 -32.24
N ARG A 312 -15.12 -47.42 -31.63
CA ARG A 312 -16.21 -48.21 -31.04
C ARG A 312 -17.59 -47.69 -31.41
N GLN A 313 -18.11 -48.38 -32.43
CA GLN A 313 -19.46 -48.33 -32.99
C GLN A 313 -19.76 -47.08 -33.83
N LEU A 314 -19.46 -47.13 -35.12
CA LEU A 314 -20.48 -47.21 -36.18
C LEU A 314 -19.79 -47.44 -37.53
N SER A 315 -20.53 -48.01 -38.46
CA SER A 315 -20.08 -48.68 -39.69
C SER A 315 -19.15 -47.87 -40.60
N SER A 316 -18.18 -48.60 -41.16
CA SER A 316 -17.10 -48.30 -42.12
C SER A 316 -17.32 -47.37 -43.33
N ILE A 317 -18.38 -46.56 -43.41
CA ILE A 317 -18.67 -45.67 -44.57
C ILE A 317 -18.87 -44.20 -44.15
N GLN A 318 -19.13 -43.91 -42.88
CA GLN A 318 -19.34 -42.52 -42.40
C GLN A 318 -18.07 -41.81 -41.90
N LEU A 319 -16.92 -42.51 -41.86
CA LEU A 319 -15.66 -41.99 -41.30
C LEU A 319 -14.73 -41.33 -42.35
N MET A 320 -14.95 -41.57 -43.65
CA MET A 320 -14.19 -40.92 -44.73
C MET A 320 -14.77 -39.56 -45.15
N PHE A 321 -16.06 -39.32 -44.94
CA PHE A 321 -16.74 -38.12 -45.45
C PHE A 321 -16.56 -36.86 -44.58
N LEU A 322 -16.15 -37.00 -43.31
CA LEU A 322 -16.01 -35.88 -42.38
C LEU A 322 -14.57 -35.37 -42.18
N CYS A 323 -13.56 -36.17 -42.51
CA CYS A 323 -12.15 -35.73 -42.42
C CYS A 323 -11.59 -35.26 -43.79
N LEU A 324 -12.25 -35.58 -44.91
CA LEU A 324 -11.84 -35.11 -46.26
C LEU A 324 -12.37 -33.71 -46.64
N THR A 325 -13.32 -33.14 -45.90
CA THR A 325 -13.91 -31.82 -46.23
C THR A 325 -13.22 -30.63 -45.56
N TYR A 326 -12.25 -30.83 -44.66
CA TYR A 326 -11.53 -29.73 -43.99
C TYR A 326 -10.06 -29.57 -44.40
N LEU A 327 -9.53 -30.45 -45.25
CA LEU A 327 -8.26 -30.24 -45.95
C LEU A 327 -8.42 -29.48 -47.29
N TRP A 328 -9.65 -29.03 -47.60
CA TRP A 328 -10.02 -28.38 -48.86
C TRP A 328 -10.79 -27.07 -48.61
N ASN A 329 -10.23 -26.13 -47.84
CA ASN A 329 -10.81 -24.78 -47.78
C ASN A 329 -9.82 -23.64 -48.02
N ASN A 330 -8.77 -23.92 -48.79
CA ASN A 330 -7.93 -22.89 -49.46
C ASN A 330 -8.26 -22.74 -50.97
N GLN A 331 -9.36 -23.33 -51.45
CA GLN A 331 -9.76 -23.24 -52.86
C GLN A 331 -10.88 -22.22 -53.14
N ASN A 332 -11.47 -21.58 -52.13
CA ASN A 332 -12.63 -20.70 -52.33
C ASN A 332 -12.35 -19.20 -52.09
N LEU A 333 -11.09 -18.78 -51.88
CA LEU A 333 -10.75 -17.35 -51.79
C LEU A 333 -10.13 -16.78 -53.09
N CYS A 334 -9.79 -17.64 -54.06
CA CYS A 334 -9.04 -17.27 -55.26
C CYS A 334 -9.77 -17.68 -56.55
N HIS A 335 -9.93 -16.73 -57.48
CA HIS A 335 -10.46 -17.00 -58.82
C HIS A 335 -9.32 -17.45 -59.76
N GLY A 336 -9.00 -18.74 -59.70
CA GLY A 336 -8.03 -19.40 -60.58
C GLY A 336 -6.58 -19.33 -60.08
N THR A 337 -5.85 -20.43 -60.34
CA THR A 337 -4.42 -20.59 -60.05
C THR A 337 -3.64 -20.77 -61.35
N THR A 338 -2.45 -20.16 -61.47
CA THR A 338 -1.55 -20.33 -62.63
C THR A 338 -0.52 -21.45 -62.47
N GLY A 339 -0.63 -22.29 -61.43
CA GLY A 339 0.27 -23.42 -61.22
C GLY A 339 -0.03 -24.25 -59.96
N PRO A 340 0.71 -25.36 -59.73
CA PRO A 340 0.52 -26.28 -58.63
C PRO A 340 1.28 -25.82 -57.36
N GLY A 341 1.05 -24.57 -56.93
CA GLY A 341 1.64 -23.99 -55.73
C GLY A 341 0.65 -23.09 -55.00
N VAL A 342 0.78 -22.99 -53.67
CA VAL A 342 -0.10 -22.24 -52.76
C VAL A 342 0.07 -20.71 -52.87
N GLU A 343 0.97 -20.24 -53.74
CA GLU A 343 1.40 -18.82 -53.84
C GLU A 343 1.20 -18.23 -55.25
N SER A 344 0.06 -18.50 -55.88
CA SER A 344 -0.21 -17.99 -57.23
C SER A 344 -1.70 -17.73 -57.45
N CYS A 345 -2.30 -16.95 -56.55
CA CYS A 345 -3.68 -16.49 -56.68
C CYS A 345 -3.78 -15.38 -57.73
N LYS A 346 -4.70 -15.52 -58.71
CA LYS A 346 -4.83 -14.51 -59.78
C LYS A 346 -5.71 -13.31 -59.39
N ASN A 347 -6.84 -13.58 -58.74
CA ASN A 347 -7.80 -12.57 -58.26
C ASN A 347 -8.44 -13.09 -56.97
N CYS A 348 -8.72 -12.20 -56.01
CA CYS A 348 -9.45 -12.53 -54.80
C CYS A 348 -10.96 -12.50 -54.99
N VAL A 349 -11.69 -13.28 -54.18
CA VAL A 349 -13.15 -13.18 -54.07
C VAL A 349 -13.52 -11.81 -53.50
N GLU A 350 -14.66 -11.26 -53.92
CA GLU A 350 -15.16 -9.94 -53.51
C GLU A 350 -15.19 -9.80 -51.96
N GLY A 351 -14.52 -8.77 -51.44
CA GLY A 351 -14.34 -8.55 -50.00
C GLY A 351 -13.01 -9.05 -49.40
N TYR A 352 -12.10 -9.58 -50.21
CA TYR A 352 -10.74 -9.97 -49.81
C TYR A 352 -9.67 -9.19 -50.58
N LEU A 353 -8.56 -8.87 -49.92
CA LEU A 353 -7.45 -8.06 -50.40
C LEU A 353 -6.26 -8.96 -50.80
N MET A 354 -5.49 -8.57 -51.81
CA MET A 354 -4.29 -9.31 -52.21
C MET A 354 -3.06 -8.85 -51.40
N GLU A 355 -2.39 -9.79 -50.74
CA GLU A 355 -1.12 -9.60 -50.03
C GLU A 355 -0.13 -10.65 -50.56
N GLU A 356 0.90 -10.21 -51.30
CA GLU A 356 1.95 -11.07 -51.88
C GLU A 356 1.42 -12.38 -52.51
N TRP A 357 0.42 -12.28 -53.39
CA TRP A 357 -0.22 -13.42 -54.08
C TRP A 357 -1.12 -14.33 -53.22
N LYS A 358 -1.52 -13.86 -52.03
CA LYS A 358 -2.46 -14.51 -51.10
C LYS A 358 -3.65 -13.58 -50.83
N CYS A 359 -4.85 -14.14 -50.71
CA CYS A 359 -6.04 -13.37 -50.35
C CYS A 359 -6.23 -13.33 -48.84
N VAL A 360 -6.21 -12.14 -48.26
CA VAL A 360 -6.41 -11.88 -46.83
C VAL A 360 -7.70 -11.07 -46.63
N HIS A 361 -8.36 -11.26 -45.48
CA HIS A 361 -9.56 -10.50 -45.14
C HIS A 361 -9.24 -9.07 -44.65
N SER A 362 -8.01 -8.85 -44.19
CA SER A 362 -7.48 -7.57 -43.73
C SER A 362 -5.95 -7.62 -43.83
N CYS A 363 -5.32 -6.52 -44.23
CA CYS A 363 -3.87 -6.47 -44.41
C CYS A 363 -3.11 -6.72 -43.10
N SER A 364 -2.03 -7.50 -43.19
CA SER A 364 -1.13 -7.75 -42.07
C SER A 364 -0.38 -6.48 -41.64
N ALA A 365 0.22 -6.49 -40.45
CA ALA A 365 1.10 -5.40 -40.01
C ALA A 365 2.25 -5.22 -41.02
N GLY A 366 2.54 -3.98 -41.40
CA GLY A 366 3.46 -3.63 -42.49
C GLY A 366 2.77 -3.30 -43.81
N PHE A 367 1.44 -3.45 -43.91
CA PHE A 367 0.66 -3.12 -45.10
C PHE A 367 -0.54 -2.21 -44.79
N TYR A 368 -0.96 -1.40 -45.76
CA TYR A 368 -2.16 -0.55 -45.69
C TYR A 368 -3.16 -0.87 -46.81
N ASP A 369 -4.43 -0.56 -46.59
CA ASP A 369 -5.55 -0.94 -47.47
C ASP A 369 -5.82 0.12 -48.54
N THR A 370 -5.52 -0.22 -49.80
CA THR A 370 -5.87 0.56 -51.00
C THR A 370 -6.63 -0.29 -52.01
N ASN A 371 -7.56 -1.14 -51.55
CA ASN A 371 -8.18 -2.26 -52.30
C ASN A 371 -7.23 -3.43 -52.62
N ASP A 372 -5.94 -3.26 -52.37
CA ASP A 372 -4.91 -4.28 -52.29
C ASP A 372 -4.00 -3.91 -51.10
N CYS A 373 -3.26 -4.89 -50.56
CA CYS A 373 -2.36 -4.62 -49.44
C CYS A 373 -1.02 -4.11 -49.96
N GLU A 374 -0.78 -2.81 -49.80
CA GLU A 374 0.48 -2.17 -50.18
C GLU A 374 1.40 -1.98 -48.96
N GLU A 375 2.71 -2.07 -49.16
CA GLU A 375 3.70 -1.97 -48.08
C GLU A 375 3.76 -0.55 -47.49
N CYS A 376 3.92 -0.49 -46.17
CA CYS A 376 4.19 0.72 -45.43
C CYS A 376 5.61 1.26 -45.68
N HIS A 377 5.83 2.53 -45.37
CA HIS A 377 7.19 3.09 -45.32
C HIS A 377 8.06 2.29 -44.34
N SER A 378 9.33 2.03 -44.71
CA SER A 378 10.22 1.11 -43.99
C SER A 378 10.52 1.48 -42.54
N ASP A 379 10.23 2.72 -42.14
CA ASP A 379 10.39 3.19 -40.77
C ASP A 379 9.22 2.83 -39.84
N CYS A 380 8.19 2.17 -40.38
CA CYS A 380 6.90 2.03 -39.75
C CYS A 380 6.44 0.57 -39.70
N VAL A 381 5.95 0.15 -38.53
CA VAL A 381 5.42 -1.20 -38.29
C VAL A 381 3.97 -1.31 -38.77
N THR A 382 3.19 -0.23 -38.62
CA THR A 382 1.85 -0.12 -39.21
C THR A 382 1.63 1.31 -39.72
N CYS A 383 0.85 1.46 -40.79
CA CYS A 383 0.58 2.74 -41.44
C CYS A 383 -0.86 2.81 -41.99
N HIS A 384 -1.31 4.02 -42.31
CA HIS A 384 -2.59 4.27 -43.01
C HIS A 384 -2.40 4.83 -44.43
N GLY A 385 -1.16 4.93 -44.89
CA GLY A 385 -0.79 5.50 -46.18
C GLY A 385 0.68 5.24 -46.51
N PRO A 386 1.10 5.58 -47.73
CA PRO A 386 2.45 5.32 -48.22
C PRO A 386 3.50 6.32 -47.69
N GLY A 387 3.07 7.43 -47.08
CA GLY A 387 3.97 8.46 -46.58
C GLY A 387 4.80 8.00 -45.38
N ASP A 388 6.00 8.54 -45.25
CA ASP A 388 6.83 8.43 -44.04
C ASP A 388 6.17 9.06 -42.81
N ASN A 389 5.14 9.89 -43.03
CA ASN A 389 4.30 10.54 -42.03
C ASN A 389 2.91 9.91 -41.83
N ASP A 390 2.63 8.76 -42.44
CA ASP A 390 1.34 8.06 -42.32
C ASP A 390 1.39 6.91 -41.31
N CYS A 391 2.36 6.93 -40.41
CA CYS A 391 2.67 5.82 -39.52
C CYS A 391 1.82 5.84 -38.26
N VAL A 392 1.44 4.64 -37.82
CA VAL A 392 0.59 4.40 -36.65
C VAL A 392 1.40 3.76 -35.52
N LEU A 393 2.39 2.94 -35.87
CA LEU A 393 3.29 2.28 -34.92
C LEU A 393 4.72 2.27 -35.46
N CYS A 394 5.67 2.59 -34.60
CA CYS A 394 7.10 2.64 -34.93
C CYS A 394 7.84 1.40 -34.40
N GLU A 395 8.96 1.07 -35.04
CA GLU A 395 9.87 0.02 -34.64
C GLU A 395 10.57 0.38 -33.30
N GLU A 396 11.00 -0.63 -32.52
CA GLU A 396 11.59 -0.42 -31.20
C GLU A 396 12.78 0.57 -31.25
N GLY A 397 12.69 1.65 -30.47
CA GLY A 397 13.72 2.71 -30.41
C GLY A 397 13.41 3.97 -31.24
N LYS A 398 12.26 4.01 -31.91
CA LYS A 398 11.71 5.21 -32.57
C LYS A 398 10.39 5.61 -31.91
N THR A 399 10.15 6.91 -31.77
CA THR A 399 8.92 7.51 -31.26
C THR A 399 8.08 8.08 -32.40
N LEU A 400 6.76 7.97 -32.29
CA LEU A 400 5.83 8.49 -33.29
C LEU A 400 5.58 9.98 -33.05
N GLU A 401 6.08 10.85 -33.93
CA GLU A 401 5.83 12.29 -33.91
C GLU A 401 5.19 12.76 -35.22
N ASN A 402 3.98 13.34 -35.14
CA ASN A 402 3.21 13.82 -36.30
C ASN A 402 3.08 12.79 -37.43
N GLY A 403 2.91 11.51 -37.07
CA GLY A 403 2.79 10.40 -38.00
C GLY A 403 4.12 9.91 -38.59
N MET A 404 5.26 10.51 -38.23
CA MET A 404 6.60 10.04 -38.60
C MET A 404 7.27 9.31 -37.45
N CYS A 405 8.02 8.26 -37.77
CA CYS A 405 8.83 7.52 -36.79
C CYS A 405 10.22 8.15 -36.66
N VAL A 406 10.42 8.95 -35.62
CA VAL A 406 11.69 9.65 -35.34
C VAL A 406 12.48 8.91 -34.26
N PHE A 407 13.81 9.00 -34.29
CA PHE A 407 14.64 8.40 -33.24
C PHE A 407 14.53 9.18 -31.92
N ASP A 408 14.53 8.45 -30.81
CA ASP A 408 14.34 9.00 -29.47
C ASP A 408 15.40 10.09 -29.14
N HIS A 409 14.93 11.34 -29.00
CA HIS A 409 15.76 12.55 -28.93
C HIS A 409 16.37 12.83 -27.53
N GLU A 410 16.25 11.93 -26.55
CA GLU A 410 16.82 12.11 -25.19
C GLU A 410 18.21 11.47 -24.96
N ALA A 411 18.80 10.78 -25.93
CA ALA A 411 20.15 10.22 -25.79
C ALA A 411 21.13 10.79 -26.83
N CYS A 412 21.86 11.83 -26.44
CA CYS A 412 23.01 12.32 -27.21
C CYS A 412 24.09 11.21 -27.27
N PRO A 413 24.58 10.79 -28.45
CA PRO A 413 25.72 9.89 -28.53
C PRO A 413 26.97 10.51 -27.89
N LEU A 414 27.78 9.70 -27.21
CA LEU A 414 28.99 10.17 -26.52
C LEU A 414 29.94 10.89 -27.50
N LYS A 415 30.29 12.15 -27.15
CA LYS A 415 31.25 13.06 -27.81
C LYS A 415 30.74 13.98 -28.94
N THR A 416 29.47 14.37 -28.95
CA THR A 416 28.96 15.42 -29.86
C THR A 416 28.09 16.46 -29.14
N TYR A 417 28.06 17.71 -29.64
CA TYR A 417 27.11 18.75 -29.19
C TYR A 417 26.49 19.47 -30.40
N ARG A 418 25.34 20.11 -30.16
CA ARG A 418 24.53 20.78 -31.19
C ARG A 418 24.93 22.25 -31.32
N SER A 419 25.32 22.68 -32.52
CA SER A 419 25.47 24.10 -32.86
C SER A 419 24.11 24.71 -33.21
N GLY A 420 23.81 25.88 -32.65
CA GLY A 420 22.46 26.42 -32.48
C GLY A 420 21.70 26.90 -33.71
N GLU A 421 22.21 26.78 -34.94
CA GLU A 421 21.49 27.37 -36.10
C GLU A 421 21.29 26.47 -37.33
N THR A 422 21.91 25.29 -37.39
CA THR A 422 21.62 24.33 -38.47
C THR A 422 21.87 22.92 -37.95
N HIS A 423 20.85 22.06 -37.98
CA HIS A 423 20.86 20.66 -37.53
C HIS A 423 21.99 19.82 -38.16
N THR A 424 23.22 19.99 -37.68
CA THR A 424 24.42 19.26 -38.14
C THR A 424 25.30 18.94 -36.93
N PHE A 425 25.81 17.71 -36.88
CA PHE A 425 26.57 17.18 -35.75
C PHE A 425 28.08 17.42 -35.96
N MET A 426 28.79 17.94 -34.96
CA MET A 426 30.26 18.06 -34.94
C MET A 426 30.87 17.37 -33.70
N SER A 427 32.04 16.76 -33.88
CA SER A 427 32.81 16.01 -32.88
C SER A 427 33.56 16.92 -31.88
N THR A 428 33.60 16.56 -30.59
CA THR A 428 34.17 17.40 -29.53
C THR A 428 35.69 17.38 -29.43
N ALA A 429 36.29 18.58 -29.44
CA ALA A 429 37.53 18.86 -28.72
C ALA A 429 37.27 19.96 -27.68
N ASN A 430 37.44 19.60 -26.41
CA ASN A 430 37.41 20.36 -25.16
C ASN A 430 36.09 20.55 -24.37
N PRO A 431 36.16 20.52 -23.01
CA PRO A 431 35.02 20.20 -22.15
C PRO A 431 34.62 21.37 -21.25
N THR A 432 33.40 21.88 -21.40
CA THR A 432 32.76 22.67 -20.33
C THR A 432 31.24 22.56 -20.42
N VAL A 433 30.70 21.81 -19.45
CA VAL A 433 29.37 21.88 -18.81
C VAL A 433 28.13 21.73 -19.72
N CYS A 434 27.43 20.60 -19.55
CA CYS A 434 26.00 20.48 -19.81
C CYS A 434 25.23 21.00 -18.59
N LEU A 435 24.21 21.83 -18.80
CA LEU A 435 23.11 22.03 -17.86
C LEU A 435 21.97 21.10 -18.23
#